data_AF-A0A6T6B3W4-F1
#
_entry.id   AF-A0A6T6B3W4-F1
#
_cell.length_a   1.000
_cell.length_b   1.000
_cell.length_c   1.000
_cell.angle_alpha   90.00
_cell.angle_beta   90.00
_cell.angle_gamma   90.00
#
_symmetry.space_group_name_H-M   'P 1'
#
loop_
_entity.id
_entity.type
_entity.pdbx_description
1 polymer ?
#
loop_
_entity_poly.entity_id
_entity_poly.type
_entity_poly.pdbx_seq_one_letter_code
_entity_poly.pdbx_strand_id
1 'polypeptide(L)'
;MGDENSRVVRPYLILVMELYPRGCVIRNRYAKPAGSYPDPQAILNLILDEILDPMADNPQNRPMQVAFVDSNLTDALRPVLKTLEIETTSLSRADGVSEFLQAFSQRIVEKENAAISDSSNHPGLLSVPLVTASLVHRVMTACLNMQERQPWKIIPENVGLFCYYSGERVVVTVLGSAGRSQGFAVTRSPRAAKHKYRKAMGLDLTDYGPTMRMLCGSCGTEPEAGSNSHRCAGCRSIFYCNENCQSRDWTAMHWNECDKLKRGDLDFVSRACWALRELVVLFMEESAVPFDDLDALEKYNWPTGEPPQSHLIPFVNITNLGFEPRIERPTPEELTMIRCIADGISEL
;
A
#
# COMPACT_ATOMS: atom_id res chain seq x y z
N MET A 1 9.69 -13.24 -10.53
CA MET A 1 10.24 -14.22 -11.49
C MET A 1 9.57 -13.93 -12.83
N GLY A 2 10.23 -14.14 -13.98
CA GLY A 2 9.60 -13.92 -15.28
C GLY A 2 8.65 -15.05 -15.65
N ASP A 3 7.45 -14.75 -16.17
CA ASP A 3 6.61 -15.73 -16.87
C ASP A 3 7.22 -16.11 -18.23
N GLU A 4 6.53 -16.93 -19.03
CA GLU A 4 6.98 -17.33 -20.37
C GLU A 4 7.18 -16.14 -21.33
N ASN A 5 6.55 -15.00 -21.03
CA ASN A 5 6.65 -13.75 -21.79
C ASN A 5 7.61 -12.74 -21.15
N SER A 6 8.44 -13.17 -20.19
CA SER A 6 9.35 -12.32 -19.42
C SER A 6 8.66 -11.21 -18.63
N ARG A 7 7.36 -11.33 -18.34
CA ARG A 7 6.64 -10.41 -17.47
C ARG A 7 6.95 -10.75 -16.02
N VAL A 8 7.15 -9.73 -15.19
CA VAL A 8 7.36 -9.93 -13.75
C VAL A 8 6.05 -10.39 -13.15
N VAL A 9 6.01 -11.63 -12.67
CA VAL A 9 4.83 -12.23 -12.03
C VAL A 9 5.19 -12.81 -10.68
N ARG A 10 4.15 -12.97 -9.83
CA ARG A 10 4.25 -13.69 -8.56
C ARG A 10 4.23 -15.19 -8.83
N PRO A 11 5.32 -15.94 -8.55
CA PRO A 11 5.32 -17.37 -8.76
C PRO A 11 4.53 -18.07 -7.65
N TYR A 12 3.84 -19.16 -7.99
CA TYR A 12 3.32 -20.06 -6.97
C TYR A 12 4.49 -20.80 -6.29
N LEU A 13 4.45 -20.88 -4.96
CA LEU A 13 5.42 -21.65 -4.18
C LEU A 13 4.74 -22.95 -3.73
N ILE A 14 5.30 -24.08 -4.15
CA ILE A 14 4.85 -25.41 -3.71
C ILE A 14 5.67 -25.77 -2.48
N LEU A 15 5.00 -26.09 -1.37
CA LEU A 15 5.61 -26.52 -0.11
C LEU A 15 5.26 -27.97 0.16
N VAL A 16 6.28 -28.78 0.44
CA VAL A 16 6.12 -30.13 1.00
C VAL A 16 6.44 -30.05 2.48
N MET A 17 5.48 -30.45 3.31
CA MET A 17 5.58 -30.33 4.76
C MET A 17 5.42 -31.70 5.41
N GLU A 18 6.22 -31.95 6.44
CA GLU A 18 5.99 -33.05 7.35
C GLU A 18 5.19 -32.53 8.55
N LEU A 19 3.89 -32.79 8.57
CA LEU A 19 3.00 -32.30 9.63
C LEU A 19 3.34 -32.93 11.00
N TYR A 20 3.71 -34.21 11.01
CA TYR A 20 4.12 -34.93 12.20
C TYR A 20 5.29 -35.88 11.88
N PRO A 21 6.29 -35.99 12.77
CA PRO A 21 6.37 -35.35 14.10
C PRO A 21 6.98 -33.95 14.10
N ARG A 22 7.67 -33.52 13.04
CA ARG A 22 8.54 -32.34 13.06
C ARG A 22 7.83 -31.01 12.77
N GLY A 23 6.68 -31.01 12.10
CA GLY A 23 5.94 -29.79 11.77
C GLY A 23 6.75 -28.81 10.93
N CYS A 24 7.57 -29.31 10.00
CA CYS A 24 8.52 -28.49 9.23
C CYS A 24 8.30 -28.60 7.73
N VAL A 25 8.79 -27.59 6.99
CA VAL A 25 8.89 -27.64 5.53
C VAL A 25 10.10 -28.49 5.18
N ILE A 26 9.88 -29.61 4.50
CA ILE A 26 10.93 -30.53 4.08
C ILE A 26 11.43 -30.25 2.66
N ARG A 27 10.60 -29.63 1.81
CA ARG A 27 11.00 -29.19 0.48
C ARG A 27 10.14 -28.05 -0.01
N ASN A 28 10.71 -27.19 -0.85
CA ASN A 28 9.98 -26.15 -1.55
C ASN A 28 10.47 -26.00 -2.99
N ARG A 29 9.57 -25.57 -3.87
CA ARG A 29 9.89 -25.28 -5.28
C ARG A 29 8.95 -24.23 -5.84
N TYR A 30 9.48 -23.26 -6.56
CA TYR A 30 8.67 -22.36 -7.36
C TYR A 30 8.05 -23.11 -8.54
N ALA A 31 6.75 -22.92 -8.76
CA ALA A 31 6.05 -23.44 -9.92
C ALA A 31 6.66 -22.85 -11.20
N LYS A 32 6.72 -23.69 -12.23
CA LYS A 32 7.13 -23.32 -13.59
C LYS A 32 6.03 -23.76 -14.54
N PRO A 33 5.54 -22.88 -15.44
CA PRO A 33 5.92 -21.48 -15.61
C PRO A 33 5.53 -20.59 -14.42
N ALA A 34 6.27 -19.48 -14.23
CA ALA A 34 5.96 -18.53 -13.17
C ALA A 34 4.61 -17.86 -13.48
N GLY A 35 3.72 -17.73 -12.47
CA GLY A 35 2.39 -17.13 -12.61
C GLY A 35 1.26 -18.09 -12.95
N SER A 36 1.54 -19.37 -13.25
CA SER A 36 0.52 -20.40 -13.44
C SER A 36 0.40 -21.31 -12.22
N TYR A 37 -0.84 -21.63 -11.83
CA TYR A 37 -1.09 -22.58 -10.75
C TYR A 37 -0.45 -23.93 -11.10
N PRO A 38 0.30 -24.57 -10.18
CA PRO A 38 1.00 -25.80 -10.47
C PRO A 38 0.01 -26.91 -10.85
N ASP A 39 0.25 -27.55 -12.00
CA ASP A 39 -0.54 -28.69 -12.42
C ASP A 39 -0.27 -29.93 -11.52
N PRO A 40 -1.17 -30.93 -11.52
CA PRO A 40 -0.97 -32.14 -10.72
C PRO A 40 0.37 -32.84 -10.99
N GLN A 41 0.86 -32.85 -12.23
CA GLN A 41 2.11 -33.52 -12.58
C GLN A 41 3.32 -32.83 -11.95
N ALA A 42 3.34 -31.49 -11.92
CA ALA A 42 4.38 -30.71 -11.26
C ALA A 42 4.43 -31.00 -9.75
N ILE A 43 3.27 -31.15 -9.11
CA ILE A 43 3.16 -31.51 -7.69
C ILE A 43 3.62 -32.95 -7.46
N LEU A 44 3.18 -33.90 -8.30
CA LEU A 44 3.62 -35.29 -8.23
C LEU A 44 5.14 -35.41 -8.36
N ASN A 45 5.74 -34.73 -9.34
CA ASN A 45 7.19 -34.73 -9.53
C ASN A 45 7.91 -34.22 -8.28
N LEU A 46 7.41 -33.18 -7.62
CA LEU A 46 7.99 -32.67 -6.39
C LEU A 46 7.92 -33.68 -5.23
N ILE A 47 6.79 -34.39 -5.11
CA ILE A 47 6.61 -35.46 -4.12
C ILE A 47 7.60 -36.61 -4.40
N LEU A 48 7.70 -37.04 -5.65
CA LEU A 48 8.62 -38.10 -6.05
C LEU A 48 10.07 -37.71 -5.84
N ASP A 49 10.44 -36.47 -6.16
CA ASP A 49 11.78 -35.95 -5.91
C ASP A 49 12.12 -36.04 -4.42
N GLU A 50 11.19 -35.70 -3.51
CA GLU A 50 11.43 -35.83 -2.06
C GLU A 50 11.54 -37.29 -1.60
N ILE A 51 10.76 -38.20 -2.20
CA ILE A 51 10.84 -39.64 -1.89
C ILE A 51 12.17 -40.24 -2.37
N LEU A 52 12.62 -39.84 -3.56
CA LEU A 52 13.80 -40.43 -4.21
C LEU A 52 15.12 -39.78 -3.76
N ASP A 53 15.11 -38.49 -3.49
CA ASP A 53 16.28 -37.69 -3.13
C ASP A 53 15.90 -36.69 -2.04
N PRO A 54 15.74 -37.13 -0.77
CA PRO A 54 15.40 -36.24 0.34
C PRO A 54 16.56 -35.29 0.66
N MET A 55 16.29 -34.15 1.30
CA MET A 55 17.37 -33.27 1.78
C MET A 55 18.29 -34.00 2.80
N ALA A 56 19.56 -33.59 2.91
CA ALA A 56 20.60 -34.31 3.67
C ALA A 56 20.26 -34.66 5.14
N ASP A 57 19.34 -33.91 5.76
CA ASP A 57 18.89 -34.12 7.15
C ASP A 57 17.57 -34.92 7.26
N ASN A 58 16.99 -35.36 6.14
CA ASN A 58 15.77 -36.16 6.06
C ASN A 58 16.10 -37.61 5.71
N PRO A 59 15.62 -38.59 6.49
CA PRO A 59 15.74 -39.98 6.08
C PRO A 59 14.92 -40.22 4.82
N GLN A 60 15.49 -40.97 3.86
CA GLN A 60 14.75 -41.42 2.69
C GLN A 60 13.61 -42.32 3.13
N ASN A 61 12.38 -41.83 2.95
CA ASN A 61 11.20 -42.54 3.36
C ASN A 61 10.05 -42.29 2.39
N ARG A 62 9.31 -43.35 2.08
CA ARG A 62 8.06 -43.26 1.34
C ARG A 62 6.95 -42.92 2.33
N PRO A 63 6.22 -41.80 2.17
CA PRO A 63 5.12 -41.46 3.05
C PRO A 63 4.00 -42.49 2.89
N MET A 64 3.33 -42.85 3.99
CA MET A 64 2.13 -43.69 3.94
C MET A 64 0.90 -42.89 3.51
N GLN A 65 0.91 -41.58 3.76
CA GLN A 65 -0.20 -40.68 3.45
C GLN A 65 0.32 -39.31 3.03
N VAL A 66 -0.32 -38.70 2.04
CA VAL A 66 -0.12 -37.30 1.62
C VAL A 66 -1.45 -36.59 1.68
N ALA A 67 -1.46 -35.41 2.26
CA ALA A 67 -2.67 -34.61 2.39
C ALA A 67 -2.57 -33.32 1.56
N PHE A 68 -3.63 -32.96 0.85
CA PHE A 68 -3.70 -31.75 0.04
C PHE A 68 -4.81 -30.82 0.52
N VAL A 69 -4.60 -29.51 0.41
CA VAL A 69 -5.62 -28.51 0.75
C VAL A 69 -6.71 -28.43 -0.33
N ASP A 70 -6.34 -28.69 -1.59
CA ASP A 70 -7.27 -28.69 -2.74
C ASP A 70 -7.81 -30.09 -3.01
N SER A 71 -9.14 -30.24 -2.99
CA SER A 71 -9.82 -31.50 -3.31
C SER A 71 -9.61 -31.92 -4.76
N ASN A 72 -9.50 -30.99 -5.70
CA ASN A 72 -9.28 -31.30 -7.12
C ASN A 72 -7.90 -31.94 -7.33
N LEU A 73 -6.87 -31.40 -6.67
CA LEU A 73 -5.53 -32.01 -6.66
C LEU A 73 -5.54 -33.37 -6.00
N THR A 74 -6.27 -33.52 -4.89
CA THR A 74 -6.42 -34.81 -4.21
C THR A 74 -7.00 -35.86 -5.16
N ASP A 75 -8.09 -35.54 -5.84
CA ASP A 75 -8.77 -36.47 -6.74
C ASP A 75 -7.94 -36.78 -7.99
N ALA A 76 -7.21 -35.80 -8.52
CA ALA A 76 -6.32 -35.98 -9.67
C ALA A 76 -5.12 -36.89 -9.35
N LEU A 77 -4.52 -36.76 -8.16
CA LEU A 77 -3.32 -37.49 -7.78
C LEU A 77 -3.57 -38.83 -7.09
N ARG A 78 -4.78 -39.04 -6.54
CA ARG A 78 -5.16 -40.28 -5.85
C ARG A 78 -4.90 -41.55 -6.66
N PRO A 79 -5.25 -41.66 -7.96
CA PRO A 79 -5.02 -42.88 -8.70
C PRO A 79 -3.54 -43.25 -8.78
N VAL A 80 -2.68 -42.26 -9.05
CA VAL A 80 -1.23 -42.47 -9.22
C VAL A 80 -0.57 -42.77 -7.89
N LEU A 81 -0.84 -41.98 -6.84
CA LEU A 81 -0.25 -42.21 -5.52
C LEU A 81 -0.70 -43.54 -4.90
N LYS A 82 -1.93 -43.98 -5.18
CA LYS A 82 -2.41 -45.31 -4.76
C LYS A 82 -1.60 -46.46 -5.38
N THR A 83 -1.11 -46.32 -6.62
CA THR A 83 -0.23 -47.34 -7.21
C THR A 83 1.11 -47.47 -6.49
N LEU A 84 1.51 -46.43 -5.75
CA LEU A 84 2.72 -46.41 -4.92
C LEU A 84 2.44 -46.79 -3.46
N GLU A 85 1.21 -47.23 -3.15
CA GLU A 85 0.72 -47.52 -1.79
C GLU A 85 0.71 -46.30 -0.87
N ILE A 86 0.52 -45.11 -1.44
CA ILE A 86 0.42 -43.84 -0.71
C ILE A 86 -1.05 -43.41 -0.67
N GLU A 87 -1.61 -43.27 0.53
CA GLU A 87 -2.97 -42.76 0.70
C GLU A 87 -3.04 -41.25 0.49
N THR A 88 -4.15 -40.77 -0.06
CA THR A 88 -4.39 -39.32 -0.26
C THR A 88 -5.58 -38.86 0.55
N THR A 89 -5.44 -37.76 1.27
CA THR A 89 -6.56 -37.12 1.99
C THR A 89 -6.66 -35.65 1.65
N SER A 90 -7.87 -35.10 1.74
CA SER A 90 -8.06 -33.65 1.68
C SER A 90 -7.98 -33.11 3.10
N LEU A 91 -7.06 -32.17 3.33
CA LEU A 91 -7.05 -31.36 4.55
C LEU A 91 -8.17 -30.32 4.43
N SER A 92 -9.26 -30.51 5.17
CA SER A 92 -10.14 -29.38 5.48
C SER A 92 -9.27 -28.33 6.18
N ARG A 93 -9.29 -27.06 5.73
CA ARG A 93 -8.54 -25.94 6.33
C ARG A 93 -8.67 -26.03 7.86
N ALA A 94 -7.66 -26.58 8.51
CA ALA A 94 -7.60 -26.65 9.95
C ALA A 94 -7.24 -25.25 10.43
N ASP A 95 -7.95 -24.77 11.45
CA ASP A 95 -7.61 -23.55 12.17
C ASP A 95 -6.12 -23.62 12.58
N GLY A 96 -5.29 -22.66 12.14
CA GLY A 96 -3.84 -22.67 12.38
C GLY A 96 -2.95 -22.50 11.14
N VAL A 97 -3.41 -22.89 9.95
CA VAL A 97 -2.60 -22.78 8.71
C VAL A 97 -2.44 -21.32 8.27
N SER A 98 -3.48 -20.50 8.47
CA SER A 98 -3.43 -19.07 8.18
C SER A 98 -2.40 -18.35 9.07
N GLU A 99 -2.36 -18.67 10.37
CA GLU A 99 -1.37 -18.14 11.30
C GLU A 99 0.05 -18.57 10.93
N PHE A 100 0.22 -19.82 10.49
CA PHE A 100 1.52 -20.32 10.02
C PHE A 100 1.97 -19.65 8.70
N LEU A 101 1.07 -19.48 7.72
CA LEU A 101 1.36 -18.78 6.47
C LEU A 101 1.71 -17.30 6.71
N GLN A 102 1.01 -16.65 7.64
CA GLN A 102 1.31 -15.28 8.05
C GLN A 102 2.70 -15.20 8.70
N ALA A 103 3.02 -16.11 9.63
CA ALA A 103 4.33 -16.19 10.26
C ALA A 103 5.46 -16.55 9.27
N PHE A 104 5.17 -17.37 8.26
CA PHE A 104 6.12 -17.76 7.22
C PHE A 104 6.36 -16.62 6.22
N SER A 105 5.32 -15.91 5.81
CA SER A 105 5.41 -14.68 5.01
C SER A 105 6.29 -13.65 5.72
N GLN A 106 6.04 -13.44 7.02
CA GLN A 106 6.82 -12.54 7.87
C GLN A 106 8.31 -12.95 7.98
N ARG A 107 8.60 -14.25 8.06
CA ARG A 107 9.98 -14.77 8.05
C ARG A 107 10.69 -14.66 6.70
N ILE A 108 9.96 -14.71 5.59
CA ILE A 108 10.51 -14.46 4.25
C ILE A 108 10.87 -12.97 4.10
N VAL A 109 10.04 -12.08 4.66
CA VAL A 109 10.32 -10.63 4.76
C VAL A 109 11.57 -10.37 5.60
N GLU A 110 11.75 -11.07 6.73
CA GLU A 110 12.92 -10.94 7.62
C GLU A 110 14.25 -11.43 7.02
N LYS A 111 14.22 -12.28 5.97
CA LYS A 111 15.42 -12.95 5.41
C LYS A 111 15.84 -12.47 4.01
N GLU A 112 15.39 -11.29 3.56
CA GLU A 112 15.88 -10.55 2.39
C GLU A 112 16.13 -11.37 1.10
N ASN A 113 15.16 -12.16 0.63
CA ASN A 113 15.28 -12.87 -0.66
C ASN A 113 14.17 -12.56 -1.68
N ALA A 114 13.33 -11.57 -1.41
CA ALA A 114 12.48 -10.95 -2.42
C ALA A 114 12.87 -9.49 -2.52
N ALA A 115 12.98 -8.97 -3.75
CA ALA A 115 13.06 -7.53 -3.99
C ALA A 115 11.70 -6.94 -3.59
N ILE A 116 11.52 -6.74 -2.29
CA ILE A 116 10.38 -6.10 -1.67
C ILE A 116 10.59 -4.62 -1.93
N SER A 117 9.72 -4.01 -2.73
CA SER A 117 9.59 -2.56 -2.70
C SER A 117 9.04 -2.19 -1.32
N ASP A 118 9.52 -1.09 -0.73
CA ASP A 118 9.06 -0.60 0.59
C ASP A 118 7.52 -0.55 0.72
N SER A 119 6.83 -0.45 -0.43
CA SER A 119 5.38 -0.48 -0.56
C SER A 119 4.71 -1.74 -0.01
N SER A 120 5.29 -2.94 -0.16
CA SER A 120 4.60 -4.20 0.19
C SER A 120 4.44 -4.44 1.70
N ASN A 121 5.19 -3.70 2.54
CA ASN A 121 5.16 -3.81 4.00
C ASN A 121 4.16 -2.85 4.67
N HIS A 122 3.45 -2.01 3.90
CA HIS A 122 2.47 -1.10 4.47
C HIS A 122 1.19 -1.85 4.87
N PRO A 123 0.57 -1.53 6.02
CA PRO A 123 -0.64 -2.19 6.46
C PRO A 123 -1.80 -1.91 5.48
N GLY A 124 -2.69 -2.88 5.30
CA GLY A 124 -3.83 -2.78 4.37
C GLY A 124 -4.88 -1.72 4.75
N LEU A 125 -5.81 -1.41 3.85
CA LEU A 125 -6.91 -0.46 4.10
C LEU A 125 -7.80 -0.88 5.27
N LEU A 126 -8.00 -2.18 5.45
CA LEU A 126 -8.79 -2.73 6.55
C LEU A 126 -8.08 -2.65 7.91
N SER A 127 -6.80 -2.27 7.95
CA SER A 127 -6.11 -2.00 9.22
C SER A 127 -6.52 -0.66 9.84
N VAL A 128 -7.12 0.24 9.05
CA VAL A 128 -7.51 1.56 9.50
C VAL A 128 -8.81 1.44 10.32
N PRO A 129 -8.86 1.98 11.55
CA PRO A 129 -10.07 1.93 12.36
C PRO A 129 -11.28 2.46 11.62
N LEU A 130 -12.42 1.77 11.75
CA LEU A 130 -13.71 2.10 11.14
C LEU A 130 -13.77 1.95 9.61
N VAL A 131 -12.69 1.55 8.94
CA VAL A 131 -12.75 1.15 7.53
C VAL A 131 -13.37 -0.25 7.45
N THR A 132 -14.42 -0.39 6.64
CA THR A 132 -15.15 -1.65 6.47
C THR A 132 -14.95 -2.19 5.06
N ALA A 133 -15.05 -3.51 4.91
CA ALA A 133 -14.95 -4.14 3.58
C ALA A 133 -16.00 -3.63 2.60
N SER A 134 -17.21 -3.29 3.08
CA SER A 134 -18.26 -2.69 2.27
C SER A 134 -17.91 -1.28 1.80
N LEU A 135 -17.24 -0.47 2.63
CA LEU A 135 -16.77 0.85 2.22
C LEU A 135 -15.70 0.73 1.13
N VAL A 136 -14.70 -0.13 1.33
CA VAL A 136 -13.63 -0.34 0.35
C VAL A 136 -14.20 -0.87 -0.98
N HIS A 137 -15.11 -1.84 -0.95
CA HIS A 137 -15.79 -2.33 -2.15
C HIS A 137 -16.44 -1.20 -2.96
N ARG A 138 -17.21 -0.32 -2.32
CA ARG A 138 -17.85 0.83 -3.01
C ARG A 138 -16.83 1.79 -3.60
N VAL A 139 -15.72 2.02 -2.91
CA VAL A 139 -14.61 2.86 -3.41
C VAL A 139 -13.98 2.23 -4.65
N MET A 140 -13.67 0.94 -4.60
CA MET A 140 -13.12 0.18 -5.71
C MET A 140 -14.04 0.25 -6.93
N THR A 141 -15.34 -0.02 -6.76
CA THR A 141 -16.33 0.07 -7.84
C THR A 141 -16.38 1.46 -8.47
N ALA A 142 -16.46 2.53 -7.67
CA ALA A 142 -16.51 3.90 -8.19
C ALA A 142 -15.23 4.26 -8.96
N CYS A 143 -14.06 3.87 -8.44
CA CYS A 143 -12.79 4.15 -9.11
C CYS A 143 -12.63 3.33 -10.41
N LEU A 144 -13.08 2.08 -10.45
CA LEU A 144 -13.05 1.29 -11.67
C LEU A 144 -13.98 1.83 -12.75
N ASN A 145 -15.19 2.26 -12.38
CA ASN A 145 -16.08 2.97 -13.30
C ASN A 145 -15.40 4.22 -13.88
N MET A 146 -14.69 4.98 -13.04
CA MET A 146 -13.88 6.12 -13.49
C MET A 146 -12.75 5.69 -14.42
N GLN A 147 -12.06 4.58 -14.13
CA GLN A 147 -10.99 4.05 -14.98
C GLN A 147 -11.50 3.67 -16.38
N GLU A 148 -12.67 3.03 -16.46
CA GLU A 148 -13.31 2.68 -17.73
C GLU A 148 -13.66 3.91 -18.57
N ARG A 149 -14.05 5.02 -17.93
CA ARG A 149 -14.35 6.30 -18.59
C ARG A 149 -13.10 7.03 -19.09
N GLN A 150 -11.92 6.67 -18.59
CA GLN A 150 -10.62 7.23 -18.98
C GLN A 150 -10.58 8.77 -18.99
N PRO A 151 -10.94 9.44 -17.88
CA PRO A 151 -11.05 10.91 -17.82
C PRO A 151 -9.74 11.63 -18.15
N TRP A 152 -8.58 11.00 -17.93
CA TRP A 152 -7.26 11.54 -18.30
C TRP A 152 -7.06 11.75 -19.81
N LYS A 153 -7.91 11.19 -20.66
CA LYS A 153 -7.89 11.48 -22.12
C LYS A 153 -8.50 12.83 -22.46
N ILE A 154 -9.37 13.35 -21.61
CA ILE A 154 -10.14 14.58 -21.86
C ILE A 154 -9.79 15.71 -20.88
N ILE A 155 -9.32 15.37 -19.68
CA ILE A 155 -8.91 16.31 -18.63
C ILE A 155 -7.37 16.32 -18.56
N PRO A 156 -6.72 17.41 -19.00
CA PRO A 156 -5.28 17.55 -18.89
C PRO A 156 -4.80 17.60 -17.42
N GLU A 157 -3.63 17.04 -17.14
CA GLU A 157 -3.03 17.06 -15.78
C GLU A 157 -2.73 18.45 -15.22
N ASN A 158 -2.62 19.47 -16.08
CA ASN A 158 -2.43 20.87 -15.65
C ASN A 158 -3.75 21.59 -15.32
N VAL A 159 -4.89 20.90 -15.42
CA VAL A 159 -6.22 21.41 -15.05
C VAL A 159 -6.61 20.87 -13.67
N GLY A 160 -6.89 21.78 -12.74
CA GLY A 160 -7.49 21.44 -11.44
C GLY A 160 -9.00 21.60 -11.49
N LEU A 161 -9.73 20.55 -11.17
CA LEU A 161 -11.19 20.56 -11.01
C LEU A 161 -11.55 21.02 -9.60
N PHE A 162 -12.53 21.91 -9.48
CA PHE A 162 -13.09 22.28 -8.18
C PHE A 162 -14.24 21.36 -7.81
N CYS A 163 -14.12 20.67 -6.68
CA CYS A 163 -15.17 19.81 -6.15
C CYS A 163 -15.61 20.32 -4.78
N TYR A 164 -16.89 20.18 -4.46
CA TYR A 164 -17.43 20.46 -3.14
C TYR A 164 -17.80 19.15 -2.47
N TYR A 165 -17.18 18.87 -1.32
CA TYR A 165 -17.44 17.68 -0.53
C TYR A 165 -17.71 18.08 0.92
N SER A 166 -18.87 17.70 1.45
CA SER A 166 -19.29 18.02 2.83
C SER A 166 -19.17 19.52 3.18
N GLY A 167 -19.43 20.40 2.21
CA GLY A 167 -19.31 21.86 2.37
C GLY A 167 -17.88 22.41 2.24
N GLU A 168 -16.86 21.56 2.17
CA GLU A 168 -15.49 21.97 1.88
C GLU A 168 -15.23 21.97 0.37
N ARG A 169 -14.48 22.97 -0.12
CA ARG A 169 -14.00 23.01 -1.49
C ARG A 169 -12.63 22.38 -1.59
N VAL A 170 -12.48 21.38 -2.45
CA VAL A 170 -11.21 20.72 -2.77
C VAL A 170 -10.85 20.92 -4.23
N VAL A 171 -9.58 20.71 -4.56
CA VAL A 171 -9.05 20.74 -5.92
C VAL A 171 -8.60 19.34 -6.28
N VAL A 172 -9.16 18.81 -7.36
CA VAL A 172 -8.85 17.48 -7.88
C VAL A 172 -8.03 17.61 -9.15
N THR A 173 -6.92 16.90 -9.21
CA THR A 173 -6.06 16.79 -10.40
C THR A 173 -6.16 15.38 -10.95
N VAL A 174 -6.64 15.23 -12.18
CA VAL A 174 -6.70 13.93 -12.85
C VAL A 174 -5.30 13.59 -13.38
N LEU A 175 -4.83 12.39 -13.10
CA LEU A 175 -3.50 11.87 -13.48
C LEU A 175 -3.63 10.88 -14.64
N GLY A 176 -2.71 10.91 -15.59
CA GLY A 176 -2.61 9.90 -16.66
C GLY A 176 -2.52 10.45 -18.08
N SER A 177 -2.60 11.77 -18.28
CA SER A 177 -2.41 12.41 -19.58
C SER A 177 -1.04 12.12 -20.21
N ALA A 178 -0.01 11.90 -19.37
CA ALA A 178 1.33 11.50 -19.83
C ALA A 178 1.55 9.97 -19.89
N GLY A 179 0.52 9.16 -19.62
CA GLY A 179 0.53 7.70 -19.75
C GLY A 179 1.36 6.93 -18.71
N ARG A 180 1.99 7.59 -17.72
CA ARG A 180 2.86 6.93 -16.72
C ARG A 180 2.11 6.38 -15.51
N SER A 181 1.10 7.10 -15.03
CA SER A 181 0.30 6.71 -13.86
C SER A 181 -1.10 7.28 -14.01
N GLN A 182 -2.12 6.45 -13.85
CA GLN A 182 -3.52 6.85 -13.96
C GLN A 182 -4.14 7.01 -12.58
N GLY A 183 -5.09 7.94 -12.44
CA GLY A 183 -5.83 8.14 -11.19
C GLY A 183 -6.15 9.61 -10.93
N PHE A 184 -6.14 10.02 -9.67
CA PHE A 184 -6.30 11.43 -9.30
C PHE A 184 -5.66 11.76 -7.95
N ALA A 185 -5.37 13.04 -7.76
CA ALA A 185 -4.94 13.59 -6.47
C ALA A 185 -5.91 14.69 -6.01
N VAL A 186 -6.16 14.74 -4.71
CA VAL A 186 -7.04 15.71 -4.06
C VAL A 186 -6.23 16.54 -3.09
N THR A 187 -6.31 17.86 -3.27
CA THR A 187 -5.72 18.84 -2.37
C THR A 187 -6.79 19.78 -1.84
N ARG A 188 -6.66 20.27 -0.62
CA ARG A 188 -7.65 21.19 -0.02
C ARG A 188 -7.50 22.65 -0.45
N SER A 189 -6.54 22.97 -1.33
CA SER A 189 -6.22 24.35 -1.69
C SER A 189 -5.68 24.48 -3.11
N PRO A 190 -6.18 25.44 -3.92
CA PRO A 190 -5.60 25.77 -5.22
C PRO A 190 -4.12 26.14 -5.15
N ARG A 191 -3.68 26.72 -4.03
CA ARG A 191 -2.26 27.06 -3.83
C ARG A 191 -1.42 25.79 -3.65
N ALA A 192 -1.91 24.80 -2.91
CA ALA A 192 -1.23 23.53 -2.74
C ALA A 192 -1.12 22.77 -4.09
N ALA A 193 -2.22 22.73 -4.85
CA ALA A 193 -2.20 22.18 -6.21
C ALA A 193 -1.19 22.90 -7.13
N LYS A 194 -1.20 24.24 -7.12
CA LYS A 194 -0.24 25.06 -7.89
C LYS A 194 1.20 24.82 -7.46
N HIS A 195 1.46 24.73 -6.15
CA HIS A 195 2.79 24.46 -5.61
C HIS A 195 3.31 23.09 -6.09
N LYS A 196 2.47 22.05 -6.02
CA LYS A 196 2.81 20.71 -6.54
C LYS A 196 3.11 20.76 -8.04
N TYR A 197 2.25 21.40 -8.84
CA TYR A 197 2.48 21.53 -10.27
C TYR A 197 3.82 22.22 -10.58
N ARG A 198 4.12 23.32 -9.89
CA ARG A 198 5.40 24.03 -10.04
C ARG A 198 6.59 23.14 -9.67
N LYS A 199 6.52 22.41 -8.55
CA LYS A 199 7.55 21.47 -8.12
C LYS A 199 7.76 20.35 -9.15
N ALA A 200 6.68 19.76 -9.67
CA ALA A 200 6.74 18.72 -10.69
C ALA A 200 7.35 19.23 -12.02
N MET A 201 7.13 20.50 -12.34
CA MET A 201 7.66 21.17 -13.53
C MET A 201 9.06 21.78 -13.34
N GLY A 202 9.68 21.61 -12.17
CA GLY A 202 10.98 22.22 -11.86
C GLY A 202 10.97 23.74 -11.83
N LEU A 203 9.81 24.35 -11.60
CA LEU A 203 9.63 25.81 -11.52
C LEU A 203 9.89 26.30 -10.09
N ASP A 204 10.83 27.23 -9.96
CA ASP A 204 11.40 27.80 -8.73
C ASP A 204 10.39 28.06 -7.58
N LEU A 205 10.74 27.66 -6.36
CA LEU A 205 9.83 27.52 -5.20
C LEU A 205 10.04 28.63 -4.15
N THR A 206 9.66 29.87 -4.48
CA THR A 206 9.79 31.02 -3.56
C THR A 206 8.48 31.55 -2.96
N ASP A 207 7.36 30.83 -3.08
CA ASP A 207 6.05 31.32 -2.61
C ASP A 207 5.36 30.37 -1.61
N TYR A 208 5.73 30.51 -0.33
CA TYR A 208 5.16 29.76 0.80
C TYR A 208 4.01 30.55 1.45
N GLY A 209 2.81 30.47 0.86
CA GLY A 209 1.57 31.08 1.35
C GLY A 209 0.68 30.17 2.25
N PRO A 210 -0.38 30.71 2.89
CA PRO A 210 -0.87 30.30 4.22
C PRO A 210 -1.87 29.12 4.27
N THR A 211 -1.66 28.02 3.54
CA THR A 211 -2.55 26.83 3.63
C THR A 211 -1.86 25.57 4.14
N MET A 212 -0.85 25.77 4.97
CA MET A 212 -0.14 24.70 5.67
C MET A 212 -0.81 24.46 7.03
N ARG A 213 -1.08 23.20 7.40
CA ARG A 213 -1.56 22.88 8.75
C ARG A 213 -0.47 23.29 9.74
N MET A 214 -0.81 24.14 10.71
CA MET A 214 0.14 24.61 11.73
C MET A 214 0.37 23.49 12.72
N LEU A 215 1.52 22.81 12.63
CA LEU A 215 1.97 21.87 13.65
C LEU A 215 2.75 22.62 14.72
N CYS A 216 2.68 22.15 15.96
CA CYS A 216 3.54 22.65 17.01
C CYS A 216 5.01 22.45 16.63
N GLY A 217 5.79 23.52 16.60
CA GLY A 217 7.22 23.50 16.26
C GLY A 217 8.08 22.68 17.22
N SER A 218 7.54 22.31 18.39
CA SER A 218 8.23 21.46 19.37
C SER A 218 7.80 20.00 19.36
N CYS A 219 6.49 19.70 19.26
CA CYS A 219 5.97 18.33 19.41
C CYS A 219 5.34 17.76 18.15
N GLY A 220 5.19 18.55 17.09
CA GLY A 220 4.59 18.10 15.82
C GLY A 220 3.08 17.85 15.86
N THR A 221 2.40 18.11 16.98
CA THR A 221 0.95 17.89 17.14
C THR A 221 0.14 19.05 16.53
N GLU A 222 -1.01 18.73 15.94
CA GLU A 222 -2.00 19.72 15.50
C GLU A 222 -2.70 20.36 16.72
N PRO A 223 -2.89 21.69 16.75
CA PRO A 223 -3.71 22.35 17.77
C PRO A 223 -5.18 21.98 17.62
N GLU A 224 -5.89 21.81 18.73
CA GLU A 224 -7.34 21.60 18.74
C GLU A 224 -8.06 22.78 18.07
N ALA A 225 -9.11 22.48 17.30
CA ALA A 225 -9.90 23.50 16.60
C ALA A 225 -10.48 24.52 17.60
N GLY A 226 -10.11 25.79 17.43
CA GLY A 226 -10.55 26.88 18.32
C GLY A 226 -9.66 27.15 19.54
N SER A 227 -8.57 26.39 19.73
CA SER A 227 -7.61 26.66 20.81
C SER A 227 -6.80 27.94 20.56
N ASN A 228 -6.51 28.69 21.63
CA ASN A 228 -5.62 29.87 21.59
C ASN A 228 -4.17 29.41 21.42
N SER A 229 -3.89 29.16 20.17
CA SER A 229 -2.63 28.76 19.63
C SER A 229 -1.54 29.83 19.98
N HIS A 230 -0.45 29.45 20.68
CA HIS A 230 0.68 30.36 20.95
C HIS A 230 1.63 30.47 19.75
N ARG A 231 1.99 31.69 19.35
CA ARG A 231 3.05 31.96 18.36
C ARG A 231 4.27 32.56 19.02
N CYS A 232 5.45 32.31 18.47
CA CYS A 232 6.65 33.03 18.90
C CYS A 232 6.43 34.54 18.71
N ALA A 233 6.57 35.32 19.79
CA ALA A 233 6.39 36.77 19.74
C ALA A 233 7.42 37.49 18.84
N GLY A 234 8.62 36.90 18.69
CA GLY A 234 9.72 37.45 17.89
C GLY A 234 9.51 37.31 16.39
N CYS A 235 9.53 36.07 15.89
CA CYS A 235 9.42 35.80 14.45
C CYS A 235 7.97 35.75 13.94
N ARG A 236 7.00 35.41 14.81
CA ARG A 236 5.58 35.16 14.48
C ARG A 236 5.33 34.04 13.47
N SER A 237 6.38 33.31 13.10
CA SER A 237 6.36 32.24 12.08
C SER A 237 6.16 30.85 12.68
N ILE A 238 6.61 30.59 13.91
CA ILE A 238 6.49 29.28 14.57
C ILE A 238 5.32 29.23 15.55
N PHE A 239 4.63 28.10 15.53
CA PHE A 239 3.45 27.80 16.31
C PHE A 239 3.73 26.80 17.45
N TYR A 240 3.07 26.94 18.60
CA TYR A 240 3.19 26.04 19.76
C TYR A 240 1.84 25.74 20.42
N CYS A 241 1.67 24.51 20.89
CA CYS A 241 0.52 24.13 21.71
C CYS A 241 0.43 24.95 23.01
N ASN A 242 1.58 25.24 23.63
CA ASN A 242 1.68 25.94 24.92
C ASN A 242 3.10 26.51 25.14
N GLU A 243 3.26 27.30 26.21
CA GLU A 243 4.53 27.93 26.61
C GLU A 243 5.64 26.90 26.92
N ASN A 244 5.29 25.71 27.41
CA ASN A 244 6.26 24.64 27.65
C ASN A 244 6.88 24.14 26.34
N CYS A 245 6.05 23.90 25.31
CA CYS A 245 6.54 23.57 23.97
C CYS A 245 7.42 24.68 23.39
N GLN A 246 7.04 25.94 23.58
CA GLN A 246 7.84 27.08 23.14
C GLN A 246 9.21 27.12 23.82
N SER A 247 9.25 26.94 25.14
CA SER A 247 10.49 26.99 25.93
C SER A 247 11.44 25.84 25.59
N ARG A 248 10.88 24.64 25.40
CA ARG A 248 11.63 23.45 24.99
C ARG A 248 12.24 23.63 23.61
N ASP A 249 11.47 24.10 22.64
CA ASP A 249 11.97 24.36 21.29
C ASP A 249 12.94 25.56 21.24
N TRP A 250 12.71 26.60 22.04
CA TRP A 250 13.66 27.70 22.21
C TRP A 250 15.04 27.19 22.62
N THR A 251 15.09 26.26 23.56
CA THR A 251 16.36 25.68 24.05
C THR A 251 16.96 24.71 23.04
N ALA A 252 16.13 23.94 22.35
CA ALA A 252 16.58 22.94 21.38
C ALA A 252 17.19 23.59 20.12
N MET A 253 16.52 24.58 19.54
CA MET A 253 17.00 25.21 18.30
C MET A 253 16.42 26.61 18.00
N HIS A 254 15.21 26.99 18.44
CA HIS A 254 14.54 28.18 17.86
C HIS A 254 15.29 29.49 18.08
N TRP A 255 16.10 29.55 19.15
CA TRP A 255 16.94 30.70 19.43
C TRP A 255 17.89 31.07 18.28
N ASN A 256 18.37 30.11 17.48
CA ASN A 256 19.35 30.34 16.42
C ASN A 256 18.74 30.73 15.06
N GLU A 257 17.43 30.56 14.91
CA GLU A 257 16.70 30.75 13.65
C GLU A 257 15.61 31.83 13.72
N CYS A 258 15.20 32.25 14.93
CA CYS A 258 14.14 33.24 15.13
C CYS A 258 14.42 34.54 14.37
N ASP A 259 15.67 35.03 14.39
CA ASP A 259 16.06 36.25 13.67
C ASP A 259 16.10 36.08 12.14
N LYS A 260 16.34 34.87 11.65
CA LYS A 260 16.28 34.56 10.21
C LYS A 260 14.83 34.53 9.73
N LEU A 261 13.98 33.83 10.49
CA LEU A 261 12.53 33.78 10.25
C LEU A 261 11.88 35.15 10.29
N LYS A 262 12.28 36.01 11.23
CA LYS A 262 11.79 37.38 11.34
C LYS A 262 12.12 38.22 10.10
N ARG A 263 13.20 37.90 9.39
CA ARG A 263 13.62 38.57 8.15
C ARG A 263 13.03 37.95 6.88
N GLY A 264 12.23 36.89 7.00
CA GLY A 264 11.65 36.17 5.86
C GLY A 264 12.63 35.27 5.13
N ASP A 265 13.79 34.97 5.73
CA ASP A 265 14.81 34.08 5.17
C ASP A 265 14.44 32.62 5.48
N LEU A 266 13.49 32.10 4.69
CA LEU A 266 12.88 30.78 4.89
C LEU A 266 13.77 29.62 4.42
N ASP A 267 14.76 29.90 3.56
CA ASP A 267 15.65 28.88 2.97
C ASP A 267 16.55 28.19 4.01
N PHE A 268 16.72 28.81 5.18
CA PHE A 268 17.55 28.29 6.28
C PHE A 268 16.77 27.59 7.40
N VAL A 269 15.44 27.48 7.30
CA VAL A 269 14.61 26.93 8.38
C VAL A 269 14.10 25.54 7.99
N SER A 270 14.82 24.51 8.44
CA SER A 270 14.49 23.10 8.24
C SER A 270 13.45 22.60 9.26
N ARG A 271 12.28 23.27 9.36
CA ARG A 271 11.29 22.92 10.39
C ARG A 271 9.99 22.32 9.85
N ALA A 272 9.62 21.23 10.52
CA ALA A 272 8.43 20.40 10.35
C ALA A 272 7.08 21.04 10.71
N CYS A 273 6.98 22.36 10.88
CA CYS A 273 5.73 22.94 11.41
C CYS A 273 4.60 23.06 10.37
N TRP A 274 4.79 22.48 9.19
CA TRP A 274 3.91 22.60 8.04
C TRP A 274 3.77 21.26 7.31
N ALA A 275 2.58 20.66 7.37
CA ALA A 275 2.25 19.42 6.67
C ALA A 275 1.28 19.68 5.51
N LEU A 276 1.67 19.26 4.31
CA LEU A 276 0.81 19.14 3.15
C LEU A 276 0.26 17.70 3.11
N ARG A 277 -1.02 17.56 3.45
CA ARG A 277 -1.76 16.30 3.37
C ARG A 277 -2.48 16.24 2.04
N GLU A 278 -2.05 15.33 1.18
CA GLU A 278 -2.59 15.11 -0.17
C GLU A 278 -3.17 13.70 -0.25
N LEU A 279 -4.44 13.59 -0.62
CA LEU A 279 -5.08 12.31 -0.86
C LEU A 279 -4.84 11.90 -2.31
N VAL A 280 -4.31 10.71 -2.54
CA VAL A 280 -3.92 10.23 -3.87
C VAL A 280 -4.54 8.87 -4.12
N VAL A 281 -5.01 8.68 -5.34
CA VAL A 281 -5.53 7.41 -5.84
C VAL A 281 -4.80 7.09 -7.13
N LEU A 282 -4.12 5.95 -7.18
CA LEU A 282 -3.42 5.47 -8.37
C LEU A 282 -3.93 4.10 -8.79
N PHE A 283 -3.96 3.87 -10.11
CA PHE A 283 -4.05 2.53 -10.70
C PHE A 283 -2.63 2.03 -10.95
N MET A 284 -2.31 0.89 -10.34
CA MET A 284 -0.97 0.31 -10.36
C MET A 284 -1.02 -1.19 -10.68
N GLU A 285 0.15 -1.74 -10.96
CA GLU A 285 0.35 -3.17 -11.09
C GLU A 285 0.24 -3.86 -9.72
N GLU A 286 -0.11 -5.14 -9.72
CA GLU A 286 -0.29 -5.94 -8.50
C GLU A 286 0.94 -5.88 -7.56
N SER A 287 2.15 -5.81 -8.12
CA SER A 287 3.40 -5.75 -7.35
C SER A 287 3.58 -4.49 -6.51
N ALA A 288 2.82 -3.43 -6.77
CA ALA A 288 2.84 -2.20 -5.99
C ALA A 288 1.82 -2.20 -4.84
N VAL A 289 0.92 -3.19 -4.82
CA VAL A 289 -0.17 -3.27 -3.84
C VAL A 289 0.31 -3.95 -2.56
N PRO A 290 -0.03 -3.43 -1.38
CA PRO A 290 0.35 -4.08 -0.13
C PRO A 290 -0.33 -5.44 0.05
N PHE A 291 0.36 -6.40 0.68
CA PHE A 291 -0.12 -7.79 0.73
C PHE A 291 -1.48 -7.93 1.42
N ASP A 292 -1.71 -7.20 2.51
CA ASP A 292 -3.00 -7.18 3.21
C ASP A 292 -4.17 -6.75 2.30
N ASP A 293 -3.90 -5.83 1.36
CA ASP A 293 -4.92 -5.38 0.40
C ASP A 293 -5.19 -6.45 -0.67
N LEU A 294 -4.16 -7.17 -1.12
CA LEU A 294 -4.31 -8.30 -2.05
C LEU A 294 -5.10 -9.45 -1.41
N ASP A 295 -4.76 -9.81 -0.17
CA ASP A 295 -5.47 -10.84 0.58
C ASP A 295 -6.94 -10.42 0.82
N ALA A 296 -7.19 -9.13 1.07
CA ALA A 296 -8.54 -8.60 1.20
C ALA A 296 -9.32 -8.60 -0.13
N LEU A 297 -8.68 -8.24 -1.25
CA LEU A 297 -9.28 -8.29 -2.59
C LEU A 297 -9.78 -9.71 -2.89
N GLU A 298 -8.96 -10.74 -2.63
CA GLU A 298 -9.34 -12.15 -2.80
C GLU A 298 -10.44 -12.56 -1.82
N LYS A 299 -10.25 -12.32 -0.51
CA LYS A 299 -11.17 -12.72 0.55
C LYS A 299 -12.58 -12.14 0.38
N TYR A 300 -12.68 -10.89 -0.04
CA TYR A 300 -13.95 -10.17 -0.16
C TYR A 300 -14.45 -10.06 -1.61
N ASN A 301 -13.75 -10.69 -2.56
CA ASN A 301 -14.06 -10.67 -3.98
C ASN A 301 -14.33 -9.24 -4.49
N TRP A 302 -13.43 -8.32 -4.15
CA TRP A 302 -13.51 -6.94 -4.59
C TRP A 302 -13.17 -6.83 -6.08
N PRO A 303 -13.80 -5.90 -6.80
CA PRO A 303 -13.55 -5.77 -8.23
C PRO A 303 -12.13 -5.25 -8.47
N THR A 304 -11.54 -5.71 -9.57
CA THR A 304 -10.23 -5.27 -10.10
C THR A 304 -10.40 -4.84 -11.56
N GLY A 305 -9.52 -3.96 -12.03
CA GLY A 305 -9.53 -3.47 -13.41
C GLY A 305 -8.83 -4.41 -14.38
N GLU A 306 -8.74 -4.02 -15.65
CA GLU A 306 -7.97 -4.77 -16.64
C GLU A 306 -6.46 -4.51 -16.50
N PRO A 307 -5.60 -5.54 -16.66
CA PRO A 307 -4.14 -5.38 -16.66
C PRO A 307 -3.65 -4.41 -17.76
N PRO A 308 -2.50 -3.73 -17.58
CA PRO A 308 -1.52 -3.94 -16.51
C PRO A 308 -1.80 -3.17 -15.21
N GLN A 309 -2.53 -2.05 -15.26
CA GLN A 309 -2.85 -1.20 -14.10
C GLN A 309 -4.23 -1.54 -13.53
N SER A 310 -4.37 -2.76 -13.04
CA SER A 310 -5.66 -3.31 -12.58
C SER A 310 -5.99 -3.02 -11.12
N HIS A 311 -5.03 -2.52 -10.32
CA HIS A 311 -5.20 -2.42 -8.87
C HIS A 311 -5.25 -0.96 -8.40
N LEU A 312 -6.25 -0.66 -7.57
CA LEU A 312 -6.40 0.64 -6.95
C LEU A 312 -5.55 0.75 -5.69
N ILE A 313 -4.75 1.81 -5.59
CA ILE A 313 -3.97 2.12 -4.39
C ILE A 313 -4.34 3.53 -3.91
N PRO A 314 -5.28 3.64 -2.95
CA PRO A 314 -5.56 4.90 -2.30
C PRO A 314 -4.62 5.09 -1.09
N PHE A 315 -4.00 6.26 -1.02
CA PHE A 315 -3.09 6.63 0.06
C PHE A 315 -3.10 8.13 0.31
N VAL A 316 -2.53 8.54 1.43
CA VAL A 316 -2.34 9.93 1.79
C VAL A 316 -0.85 10.22 1.84
N ASN A 317 -0.40 11.14 1.00
CA ASN A 317 0.95 11.66 1.06
C ASN A 317 1.00 12.85 2.02
N ILE A 318 1.87 12.75 3.03
CA ILE A 318 2.14 13.82 3.97
C ILE A 318 3.54 14.34 3.70
N THR A 319 3.62 15.55 3.18
CA THR A 319 4.89 16.23 2.94
C THR A 319 5.09 17.34 3.96
N ASN A 320 6.15 17.21 4.75
CA ASN A 320 6.59 18.21 5.72
C ASN A 320 7.86 18.89 5.21
N LEU A 321 7.99 20.20 5.41
CA LEU A 321 9.25 20.88 5.10
C LEU A 321 10.35 20.35 6.03
N GLY A 322 11.34 19.65 5.46
CA GLY A 322 12.53 19.16 6.17
C GLY A 322 12.50 17.72 6.69
N PHE A 323 11.45 16.93 6.39
CA PHE A 323 11.40 15.50 6.72
C PHE A 323 11.11 14.65 5.49
N GLU A 324 11.44 13.36 5.58
CA GLU A 324 11.06 12.38 4.55
C GLU A 324 9.53 12.36 4.40
N PRO A 325 9.00 12.39 3.16
CA PRO A 325 7.58 12.23 2.91
C PRO A 325 7.07 10.96 3.58
N ARG A 326 5.91 11.03 4.24
CA ARG A 326 5.26 9.86 4.82
C ARG A 326 4.01 9.51 4.04
N ILE A 327 3.83 8.21 3.80
CA ILE A 327 2.62 7.66 3.22
C ILE A 327 1.75 7.09 4.35
N GLU A 328 0.48 7.47 4.37
CA GLU A 328 -0.54 6.95 5.28
C GLU A 328 -1.70 6.33 4.50
N ARG A 329 -2.51 5.51 5.19
CA ARG A 329 -3.78 5.05 4.63
C ARG A 329 -4.89 6.07 4.82
N PRO A 330 -5.83 6.20 3.88
CA PRO A 330 -6.93 7.16 4.02
C PRO A 330 -7.87 6.77 5.15
N THR A 331 -8.43 7.78 5.83
CA THR A 331 -9.50 7.59 6.81
C THR A 331 -10.82 7.17 6.13
N PRO A 332 -11.83 6.67 6.86
CA PRO A 332 -13.15 6.38 6.28
C PRO A 332 -13.81 7.58 5.59
N GLU A 333 -13.60 8.78 6.11
CA GLU A 333 -14.09 10.02 5.51
C GLU A 333 -13.36 10.32 4.18
N GLU A 334 -12.04 10.15 4.16
CA GLU A 334 -11.22 10.32 2.95
C GLU A 334 -11.57 9.27 1.89
N LEU A 335 -11.83 8.02 2.27
CA LEU A 335 -12.34 6.98 1.36
C LEU A 335 -13.72 7.33 0.80
N THR A 336 -14.61 7.87 1.64
CA THR A 336 -15.92 8.32 1.17
C THR A 336 -15.80 9.49 0.19
N MET A 337 -14.87 10.41 0.44
CA MET A 337 -14.53 11.50 -0.48
C MET A 337 -13.98 10.96 -1.81
N ILE A 338 -13.06 9.99 -1.78
CA ILE A 338 -12.53 9.32 -2.98
C ILE A 338 -13.67 8.78 -3.83
N ARG A 339 -14.60 8.03 -3.22
CA ARG A 339 -15.76 7.46 -3.94
C ARG A 339 -16.56 8.57 -4.63
N CYS A 340 -16.97 9.59 -3.88
CA CYS A 340 -17.79 10.68 -4.44
C CYS A 340 -17.08 11.45 -5.56
N ILE A 341 -15.76 11.64 -5.45
CA ILE A 341 -14.97 12.29 -6.50
C ILE A 341 -14.87 11.40 -7.73
N ALA A 342 -14.60 10.11 -7.56
CA ALA A 342 -14.53 9.17 -8.68
C ALA A 342 -15.86 9.08 -9.43
N ASP A 343 -16.99 9.01 -8.70
CA ASP A 343 -18.33 9.04 -9.29
C ASP A 343 -18.53 10.34 -10.09
N GLY A 344 -18.23 11.50 -9.49
CA GLY A 344 -18.40 12.80 -10.16
C GLY A 344 -17.51 13.01 -11.38
N ILE A 345 -16.28 12.49 -11.37
CA ILE A 345 -15.39 12.53 -12.55
C ILE A 345 -15.92 11.62 -13.66
N SER A 346 -16.53 10.48 -13.31
CA SER A 346 -17.07 9.52 -14.27
C SER A 346 -18.28 10.03 -15.06
N GLU A 347 -18.90 11.10 -14.58
CA GLU A 347 -20.05 11.76 -15.21
C GLU A 347 -19.67 12.92 -16.16
N LEU A 348 -18.38 13.30 -16.20
CA LEU A 348 -17.82 14.29 -17.13
C LEU A 348 -17.55 13.68 -18.51
#